data_AF-A0A133UJR3-F1
#
_entry.id   AF-A0A133UJR3-F1
#
_cell.length_a   1.000
_cell.length_b   1.000
_cell.length_c   1.000
_cell.angle_alpha   90.00
_cell.angle_beta   90.00
_cell.angle_gamma   90.00
#
_symmetry.space_group_name_H-M   'P 1'
#
loop_
_entity.id
_entity.type
_entity.pdbx_description
1 polymer ?
#
loop_
_entity_poly.entity_id
_entity_poly.type
_entity_poly.pdbx_seq_one_letter_code
_entity_poly.pdbx_strand_id
1 'polypeptide(L)'
;MKVAFTLLGGLIFFILFVTIFNIITEPILLDFDNLVEAFLSSRTLGAVWTSLYASFLAVVVGFGLGVPLAYLLAEEDFWGKSFVKGVIDLPMAIPHTVAGIALLAVFGSSGLIGGLSGSPQFERSVLGIVTAMSFISVPYMINSAREGFQSINPRLANVSKNLGASNWETFKRVMFPLALPHIFNGAVMCWARSISEFSAVVLFVGYYPTIAPGLIWTEFHSEGLAQAKVIAVVLLLIVLPIFMILRHLRGRLFDRY
;
A
#
# COMPACT_ATOMS: atom_id res chain seq x y z
N MET A 1 29.16 -15.23 -17.20
CA MET A 1 28.16 -14.16 -16.98
C MET A 1 26.73 -14.69 -16.92
N LYS A 2 26.16 -15.29 -17.98
CA LYS A 2 24.79 -15.83 -17.96
C LYS A 2 24.54 -16.84 -16.82
N VAL A 3 25.41 -17.83 -16.66
CA VAL A 3 25.33 -18.83 -15.58
C VAL A 3 25.33 -18.18 -14.19
N ALA A 4 26.22 -17.20 -13.97
CA ALA A 4 26.28 -16.48 -12.69
C ALA A 4 24.99 -15.71 -12.40
N PHE A 5 24.41 -15.02 -13.38
CA PHE A 5 23.13 -14.33 -13.20
C PHE A 5 21.96 -15.29 -13.00
N THR A 6 21.95 -16.43 -13.68
CA THR A 6 20.93 -17.47 -13.46
C THR A 6 21.03 -18.06 -12.06
N LEU A 7 22.24 -18.32 -11.55
CA LEU A 7 22.44 -18.83 -10.19
C LEU A 7 22.01 -17.80 -9.13
N LEU A 8 22.39 -16.54 -9.29
CA LEU A 8 22.02 -15.47 -8.36
C LEU A 8 20.49 -15.22 -8.38
N GLY A 9 19.88 -15.16 -9.57
CA GLY A 9 18.43 -15.04 -9.69
C GLY A 9 17.68 -16.27 -9.16
N GLY A 10 18.21 -17.47 -9.42
CA GLY A 10 17.67 -18.72 -8.93
C GLY A 10 17.70 -18.83 -7.41
N LEU A 11 18.76 -18.33 -6.76
CA LEU A 11 18.87 -18.28 -5.31
C LEU A 11 17.81 -17.37 -4.67
N ILE A 12 17.59 -16.18 -5.24
CA ILE A 12 16.54 -15.25 -4.78
C ILE A 12 15.17 -15.91 -4.92
N PHE A 13 14.88 -16.50 -6.08
CA PHE A 13 13.63 -17.19 -6.32
C PHE A 13 13.43 -18.35 -5.35
N PHE A 14 14.46 -19.16 -5.14
CA PHE A 14 14.41 -20.30 -4.21
C PHE A 14 14.09 -19.86 -2.78
N ILE A 15 14.76 -18.81 -2.27
CA ILE A 15 14.51 -18.31 -0.92
C ILE A 15 13.06 -17.81 -0.76
N LEU A 16 12.58 -17.00 -1.72
CA LEU A 16 11.21 -16.49 -1.70
C LEU A 16 10.19 -17.64 -1.78
N PHE A 17 10.42 -18.58 -2.71
CA PHE A 17 9.54 -19.72 -2.92
C PHE A 17 9.48 -20.61 -1.68
N VAL A 18 10.62 -21.01 -1.12
CA VAL A 18 10.67 -21.89 0.06
C VAL A 18 10.00 -21.23 1.27
N THR A 19 10.20 -19.93 1.48
CA THR A 19 9.59 -19.21 2.62
C THR A 19 8.07 -19.21 2.54
N ILE A 20 7.52 -18.83 1.38
CA ILE A 20 6.06 -18.79 1.17
C ILE A 20 5.47 -20.22 1.10
N PHE A 21 6.20 -21.16 0.50
CA PHE A 21 5.78 -22.55 0.44
C PHE A 21 5.67 -23.16 1.85
N ASN A 22 6.70 -23.00 2.68
CA ASN A 22 6.75 -23.57 4.02
C ASN A 22 5.67 -23.02 4.97
N ILE A 23 5.36 -21.72 4.89
CA ILE A 23 4.31 -21.13 5.72
C ILE A 23 2.92 -21.67 5.33
N ILE A 24 2.71 -21.94 4.04
CA ILE A 24 1.43 -22.42 3.48
C ILE A 24 1.23 -23.92 3.70
N THR A 25 2.28 -24.74 3.55
CA THR A 25 2.13 -26.21 3.56
C THR A 25 1.72 -26.79 4.91
N GLU A 26 2.24 -26.27 6.01
CA GLU A 26 2.02 -26.87 7.33
C GLU A 26 0.53 -26.77 7.75
N PRO A 27 -0.13 -25.59 7.71
CA PRO A 27 -1.55 -25.51 8.06
C PRO A 27 -2.46 -26.27 7.08
N ILE A 28 -2.10 -26.32 5.79
CA ILE A 28 -2.94 -27.01 4.79
C ILE A 28 -2.86 -28.53 4.92
N LEU A 29 -1.67 -29.07 5.20
CA LEU A 29 -1.45 -30.52 5.20
C LEU A 29 -1.63 -31.16 6.58
N LEU A 30 -1.31 -30.44 7.65
CA LEU A 30 -1.23 -31.00 9.00
C LEU A 30 -2.31 -30.46 9.95
N ASP A 31 -2.93 -29.32 9.65
CA ASP A 31 -3.89 -28.65 10.53
C ASP A 31 -5.08 -28.03 9.76
N PHE A 32 -5.62 -28.81 8.81
CA PHE A 32 -6.64 -28.33 7.87
C PHE A 32 -7.95 -27.94 8.57
N ASP A 33 -8.35 -28.67 9.61
CA ASP A 33 -9.59 -28.38 10.34
C ASP A 33 -9.51 -27.02 11.03
N ASN A 34 -8.40 -26.72 11.72
CA ASN A 34 -8.16 -25.40 12.32
C ASN A 34 -8.07 -24.29 11.26
N LEU A 35 -7.51 -24.58 10.08
CA LEU A 35 -7.53 -23.64 8.96
C LEU A 35 -8.94 -23.29 8.51
N VAL A 36 -9.83 -24.28 8.40
CA VAL A 36 -11.24 -24.06 8.05
C VAL A 36 -11.95 -23.28 9.15
N GLU A 37 -11.75 -23.63 10.41
CA GLU A 37 -12.32 -22.90 11.55
C GLU A 37 -11.86 -21.44 11.59
N ALA A 38 -10.56 -21.20 11.40
CA ALA A 38 -10.00 -19.85 11.33
C ALA A 38 -10.57 -19.07 10.14
N PHE A 39 -10.72 -19.70 8.97
CA PHE A 39 -11.31 -19.07 7.78
C PHE A 39 -12.78 -18.69 7.98
N LEU A 40 -13.53 -19.48 8.74
CA LEU A 40 -14.94 -19.21 9.07
C LEU A 40 -15.12 -18.30 10.29
N SER A 41 -14.07 -18.10 11.08
CA SER A 41 -14.14 -17.30 12.30
C SER A 41 -14.42 -15.82 11.99
N SER A 42 -15.44 -15.26 12.64
CA SER A 42 -15.80 -13.84 12.49
C SER A 42 -14.66 -12.91 12.93
N ARG A 43 -13.81 -13.34 13.86
CA ARG A 43 -12.64 -12.60 14.33
C ARG A 43 -11.58 -12.45 13.22
N THR A 44 -11.24 -13.56 12.54
CA THR A 44 -10.26 -13.53 11.46
C THR A 44 -10.80 -12.79 10.24
N LEU A 45 -12.04 -13.10 9.82
CA LEU A 45 -12.67 -12.40 8.70
C LEU A 45 -12.85 -10.91 8.97
N GLY A 46 -13.20 -10.53 10.21
CA GLY A 46 -13.29 -9.13 10.62
C GLY A 46 -11.94 -8.40 10.54
N ALA A 47 -10.85 -9.06 10.94
CA ALA A 47 -9.51 -8.49 10.85
C ALA A 47 -9.02 -8.35 9.40
N VAL A 48 -9.27 -9.37 8.57
CA VAL A 48 -8.98 -9.34 7.13
C VAL A 48 -9.80 -8.26 6.42
N TRP A 49 -11.09 -8.16 6.73
CA TRP A 49 -11.96 -7.14 6.16
C TRP A 49 -11.48 -5.74 6.53
N THR A 50 -11.15 -5.50 7.80
CA THR A 50 -10.59 -4.21 8.26
C THR A 50 -9.33 -3.85 7.49
N SER A 51 -8.40 -4.82 7.32
CA SER A 51 -7.19 -4.64 6.53
C SER A 51 -7.46 -4.31 5.07
N LEU A 52 -8.35 -5.06 4.40
CA LEU A 52 -8.70 -4.84 2.99
C LEU A 52 -9.40 -3.50 2.79
N TYR A 53 -10.34 -3.17 3.67
CA TYR A 53 -11.11 -1.93 3.60
C TYR A 53 -10.22 -0.71 3.84
N ALA A 54 -9.42 -0.71 4.92
CA ALA A 54 -8.55 0.41 5.24
C ALA A 54 -7.43 0.59 4.20
N SER A 55 -6.84 -0.50 3.70
CA SER A 55 -5.83 -0.41 2.62
C SER A 55 -6.42 0.10 1.31
N PHE A 56 -7.65 -0.27 0.96
CA PHE A 56 -8.35 0.30 -0.18
C PHE A 56 -8.60 1.81 0.01
N LEU A 57 -9.04 2.24 1.19
CA LEU A 57 -9.22 3.67 1.47
C LEU A 57 -7.90 4.44 1.40
N ALA A 58 -6.78 3.86 1.85
CA ALA A 58 -5.46 4.47 1.67
C ALA A 58 -5.09 4.65 0.19
N VAL A 59 -5.47 3.71 -0.68
CA VAL A 59 -5.32 3.87 -2.14
C VAL A 59 -6.19 5.00 -2.66
N VAL A 60 -7.44 5.14 -2.19
CA VAL A 60 -8.32 6.25 -2.58
C VAL A 60 -7.72 7.60 -2.17
N VAL A 61 -7.14 7.70 -0.96
CA VAL A 61 -6.41 8.89 -0.50
C VAL A 61 -5.20 9.15 -1.40
N GLY A 62 -4.39 8.12 -1.67
CA GLY A 62 -3.24 8.23 -2.55
C GLY A 62 -3.61 8.62 -3.98
N PHE A 63 -4.72 8.11 -4.51
CA PHE A 63 -5.21 8.48 -5.83
C PHE A 63 -5.68 9.94 -5.85
N GLY A 64 -6.54 10.32 -4.89
CA GLY A 64 -7.14 11.65 -4.83
C GLY A 64 -6.15 12.78 -4.54
N LEU A 65 -5.15 12.54 -3.69
CA LEU A 65 -4.16 13.55 -3.30
C LEU A 65 -2.82 13.37 -4.03
N GLY A 66 -2.39 12.12 -4.21
CA GLY A 66 -1.08 11.81 -4.76
C GLY A 66 -0.98 11.97 -6.27
N VAL A 67 -2.03 11.63 -7.04
CA VAL A 67 -1.99 11.80 -8.52
C VAL A 67 -1.93 13.27 -8.95
N PRO A 68 -2.73 14.20 -8.37
CA PRO A 68 -2.58 15.62 -8.68
C PRO A 68 -1.21 16.18 -8.29
N LEU A 69 -0.69 15.78 -7.12
CA LEU A 69 0.65 16.17 -6.67
C LEU A 69 1.74 15.63 -7.61
N ALA A 70 1.62 14.37 -8.04
CA ALA A 70 2.53 13.74 -8.99
C ALA A 70 2.55 14.46 -10.35
N TYR A 71 1.38 14.89 -10.84
CA TYR A 71 1.27 15.68 -12.06
C TYR A 71 1.99 17.03 -11.91
N LEU A 72 1.75 17.75 -10.81
CA LEU A 72 2.43 19.01 -10.52
C LEU A 72 3.95 18.84 -10.46
N LEU A 73 4.43 17.78 -9.80
CA LEU A 73 5.86 17.46 -9.70
C LEU A 73 6.47 16.96 -11.01
N ALA A 74 5.67 16.53 -11.98
CA ALA A 74 6.13 16.13 -13.30
C ALA A 74 6.28 17.35 -14.23
N GLU A 75 5.27 18.22 -14.26
CA GLU A 75 5.20 19.36 -15.18
C GLU A 75 5.99 20.59 -14.72
N GLU A 76 5.91 20.96 -13.43
CA GLU A 76 6.40 22.25 -12.96
C GLU A 76 7.82 22.14 -12.38
N ASP A 77 8.73 23.02 -12.80
CA ASP A 77 10.05 23.18 -12.18
C ASP A 77 10.06 24.43 -11.27
N PHE A 78 10.14 24.19 -9.97
CA PHE A 78 10.20 25.24 -8.95
C PHE A 78 11.34 24.98 -7.96
N TRP A 79 11.85 26.04 -7.33
CA TRP A 79 13.11 26.01 -6.58
C TRP A 79 13.15 24.98 -5.43
N GLY A 80 12.01 24.69 -4.81
CA GLY A 80 11.88 23.73 -3.70
C GLY A 80 11.53 22.29 -4.11
N LYS A 81 11.45 21.98 -5.41
CA LYS A 81 10.95 20.70 -5.93
C LYS A 81 11.72 19.50 -5.39
N SER A 82 13.04 19.59 -5.26
CA SER A 82 13.86 18.50 -4.70
C SER A 82 13.56 18.24 -3.23
N PHE A 83 13.34 19.31 -2.44
CA PHE A 83 12.97 19.16 -1.04
C PHE A 83 11.59 18.51 -0.88
N VAL A 84 10.61 18.94 -1.68
CA VAL A 84 9.27 18.34 -1.68
C VAL A 84 9.32 16.85 -2.02
N LYS A 85 10.11 16.45 -3.04
CA LYS A 85 10.34 15.04 -3.36
C LYS A 85 10.95 14.28 -2.18
N GLY A 86 11.97 14.84 -1.54
CA GLY A 86 12.60 14.23 -0.36
C GLY A 86 11.63 14.04 0.81
N VAL A 87 10.74 15.01 1.07
CA VAL A 87 9.70 14.89 2.12
C VAL A 87 8.68 13.81 1.76
N ILE A 88 8.29 13.68 0.50
CA ILE A 88 7.38 12.63 0.03
C ILE A 88 8.00 11.24 0.19
N ASP A 89 9.30 11.11 -0.05
CA ASP A 89 10.01 9.83 0.04
C ASP A 89 10.42 9.48 1.48
N LEU A 90 10.37 10.45 2.40
CA LEU A 90 10.77 10.29 3.80
C LEU A 90 10.09 9.09 4.51
N PRO A 91 8.77 8.84 4.36
CA PRO A 91 8.12 7.69 5.00
C PRO A 91 8.69 6.33 4.56
N MET A 92 9.34 6.25 3.41
CA MET A 92 9.96 5.00 2.91
C MET A 92 11.27 4.67 3.63
N ALA A 93 11.94 5.69 4.21
CA ALA A 93 13.19 5.53 4.95
C ALA A 93 12.97 5.43 6.47
N ILE A 94 11.84 5.90 6.98
CA ILE A 94 11.52 5.89 8.42
C ILE A 94 11.16 4.46 8.87
N PRO A 95 11.78 3.94 9.95
CA PRO A 95 11.35 2.70 10.58
C PRO A 95 9.88 2.74 11.00
N HIS A 96 9.11 1.68 10.76
CA HIS A 96 7.65 1.69 10.96
C HIS A 96 7.23 2.01 12.41
N THR A 97 8.04 1.62 13.38
CA THR A 97 7.81 1.96 14.79
C THR A 97 7.92 3.47 15.05
N VAL A 98 8.92 4.12 14.44
CA VAL A 98 9.10 5.57 14.50
C VAL A 98 7.94 6.28 13.81
N ALA A 99 7.48 5.78 12.66
CA ALA A 99 6.32 6.32 11.97
C ALA A 99 5.05 6.28 12.84
N GLY A 100 4.80 5.15 13.53
CA GLY A 100 3.65 5.03 14.44
C GLY A 100 3.68 6.05 15.58
N ILE A 101 4.84 6.22 16.23
CA ILE A 101 5.01 7.20 17.31
C ILE A 101 4.86 8.64 16.78
N ALA A 102 5.43 8.94 15.61
CA ALA A 102 5.32 10.26 14.99
C ALA A 102 3.86 10.60 14.65
N LEU A 103 3.10 9.64 14.12
CA LEU A 103 1.68 9.80 13.86
C LEU A 103 0.88 9.99 15.15
N LEU A 104 1.18 9.22 16.20
CA LEU A 104 0.53 9.39 17.50
C LEU A 104 0.79 10.78 18.11
N ALA A 105 2.03 11.29 18.00
CA ALA A 105 2.38 12.63 18.49
C ALA A 105 1.63 13.77 17.77
N VAL A 106 1.15 13.54 16.55
CA VAL A 106 0.40 14.54 15.77
C VAL A 106 -1.11 14.32 15.90
N PHE A 107 -1.58 13.11 15.69
CA PHE A 107 -3.00 12.79 15.53
C PHE A 107 -3.64 12.11 16.76
N GLY A 108 -2.83 11.70 17.75
CA GLY A 108 -3.36 11.19 19.02
C GLY A 108 -4.12 12.26 19.79
N SER A 109 -4.90 11.85 20.79
CA SER A 109 -5.78 12.71 21.60
C SER A 109 -5.03 13.85 22.30
N SER A 110 -3.74 13.66 22.56
CA SER A 110 -2.85 14.67 23.15
C SER A 110 -1.88 15.30 22.13
N GLY A 111 -2.04 14.96 20.84
CA GLY A 111 -1.19 15.44 19.76
C GLY A 111 -1.60 16.80 19.22
N LEU A 112 -0.76 17.35 18.33
CA LEU A 112 -0.92 18.69 17.75
C LEU A 112 -2.26 18.90 17.04
N ILE A 113 -2.74 17.90 16.30
CA ILE A 113 -3.99 17.94 15.54
C ILE A 113 -5.10 17.26 16.33
N GLY A 114 -4.85 16.05 16.87
CA GLY A 114 -5.88 15.31 17.60
C GLY A 114 -6.37 16.03 18.85
N GLY A 115 -5.49 16.74 19.56
CA GLY A 115 -5.84 17.53 20.74
C GLY A 115 -6.76 18.73 20.45
N LEU A 116 -6.72 19.29 19.23
CA LEU A 116 -7.63 20.37 18.84
C LEU A 116 -9.08 19.91 18.71
N SER A 117 -9.30 18.63 18.42
CA SER A 117 -10.63 18.05 18.24
C SER A 117 -11.31 17.67 19.57
N GLY A 118 -10.58 17.69 20.69
CA GLY A 118 -11.08 17.35 22.02
C GLY A 118 -11.57 15.89 22.17
N SER A 119 -11.41 15.05 21.15
CA SER A 119 -11.90 13.67 21.12
C SER A 119 -10.91 12.75 20.40
N PRO A 120 -10.77 11.47 20.81
CA PRO A 120 -9.87 10.52 20.16
C PRO A 120 -10.45 10.05 18.81
N GLN A 121 -10.45 10.93 17.80
CA GLN A 121 -11.01 10.62 16.47
C GLN A 121 -10.19 9.58 15.70
N PHE A 122 -8.88 9.51 15.96
CA PHE A 122 -7.95 8.63 15.25
C PHE A 122 -7.58 7.38 16.04
N GLU A 123 -7.47 7.50 17.36
CA GLU A 123 -7.25 6.33 18.21
C GLU A 123 -8.46 5.42 18.18
N ARG A 124 -8.21 4.11 18.16
CA ARG A 124 -9.25 3.09 18.08
C ARG A 124 -10.27 3.32 16.96
N SER A 125 -9.84 3.83 15.82
CA SER A 125 -10.72 4.10 14.68
C SER A 125 -10.15 3.64 13.35
N VAL A 126 -11.04 3.35 12.40
CA VAL A 126 -10.66 3.05 11.01
C VAL A 126 -9.96 4.24 10.36
N LEU A 127 -10.33 5.46 10.74
CA LEU A 127 -9.68 6.67 10.25
C LEU A 127 -8.18 6.68 10.64
N GLY A 128 -7.85 6.33 11.88
CA GLY A 128 -6.45 6.20 12.30
C GLY A 128 -5.68 5.14 11.50
N ILE A 129 -6.31 3.99 11.23
CA ILE A 129 -5.70 2.92 10.41
C ILE A 129 -5.41 3.45 9.01
N VAL A 130 -6.39 4.11 8.37
CA VAL A 130 -6.24 4.70 7.03
C VAL A 130 -5.15 5.76 7.02
N THR A 131 -5.05 6.61 8.04
CA THR A 131 -3.99 7.62 8.15
C THR A 131 -2.60 6.98 8.23
N ALA A 132 -2.41 5.97 9.09
CA ALA A 132 -1.14 5.26 9.20
C ALA A 132 -0.76 4.53 7.92
N MET A 133 -1.71 3.81 7.32
CA MET A 133 -1.49 3.15 6.03
C MET A 133 -1.14 4.16 4.95
N SER A 134 -1.86 5.28 4.86
CA SER A 134 -1.63 6.33 3.87
C SER A 134 -0.25 6.97 4.01
N PHE A 135 0.17 7.28 5.24
CA PHE A 135 1.48 7.90 5.51
C PHE A 135 2.62 7.12 4.86
N ILE A 136 2.56 5.79 4.88
CA ILE A 136 3.66 4.95 4.38
C ILE A 136 3.46 4.51 2.92
N SER A 137 2.22 4.41 2.46
CA SER A 137 1.89 3.85 1.13
C SER A 137 1.68 4.87 0.02
N VAL A 138 1.17 6.07 0.34
CA VAL A 138 0.94 7.14 -0.65
C VAL A 138 2.18 7.52 -1.46
N PRO A 139 3.42 7.51 -0.92
CA PRO A 139 4.62 7.77 -1.72
C PRO A 139 4.77 6.84 -2.94
N TYR A 140 4.34 5.58 -2.84
CA TYR A 140 4.37 4.63 -3.96
C TYR A 140 3.43 5.06 -5.10
N MET A 141 2.24 5.59 -4.76
CA MET A 141 1.32 6.15 -5.74
C MET A 141 1.92 7.39 -6.40
N ILE A 142 2.45 8.33 -5.59
CA ILE A 142 3.01 9.59 -6.09
C ILE A 142 4.18 9.32 -7.06
N ASN A 143 5.12 8.47 -6.65
CA ASN A 143 6.31 8.19 -7.45
C ASN A 143 5.97 7.48 -8.76
N SER A 144 5.11 6.46 -8.72
CA SER A 144 4.68 5.74 -9.92
C SER A 144 3.89 6.67 -10.87
N ALA A 145 2.93 7.44 -10.35
CA ALA A 145 2.18 8.39 -11.17
C ALA A 145 3.08 9.47 -11.78
N ARG A 146 4.07 9.97 -11.02
CA ARG A 146 5.02 10.98 -11.48
C ARG A 146 5.88 10.44 -12.62
N GLU A 147 6.41 9.23 -12.48
CA GLU A 147 7.14 8.55 -13.56
C GLU A 147 6.26 8.37 -14.80
N GLY A 148 4.98 8.04 -14.60
CA GLY A 148 4.00 7.98 -15.68
C GLY A 148 3.86 9.29 -16.43
N PHE A 149 3.62 10.40 -15.74
CA PHE A 149 3.51 11.71 -16.37
C PHE A 149 4.83 12.13 -17.06
N GLN A 150 5.98 11.85 -16.44
CA GLN A 150 7.29 12.17 -17.00
C GLN A 150 7.65 11.34 -18.24
N SER A 151 7.07 10.15 -18.40
CA SER A 151 7.28 9.30 -19.58
C SER A 151 6.55 9.80 -20.83
N ILE A 152 5.56 10.69 -20.67
CA ILE A 152 4.76 11.22 -21.77
C ILE A 152 5.56 12.25 -22.57
N ASN A 153 5.54 12.13 -23.90
CA ASN A 153 6.20 13.11 -24.76
C ASN A 153 5.56 14.51 -24.59
N PRO A 154 6.33 15.54 -24.18
CA PRO A 154 5.80 16.90 -23.97
C PRO A 154 5.12 17.51 -25.19
N ARG A 155 5.45 17.03 -26.40
CA ARG A 155 4.78 17.46 -27.65
C ARG A 155 3.28 17.18 -27.63
N LEU A 156 2.82 16.10 -26.99
CA LEU A 156 1.40 15.76 -26.92
C LEU A 156 0.62 16.82 -26.12
N ALA A 157 1.18 17.25 -24.98
CA ALA A 157 0.60 18.33 -24.19
C ALA A 157 0.60 19.66 -24.96
N ASN A 158 1.69 19.98 -25.67
CA ASN A 158 1.80 21.21 -26.46
C ASN A 158 0.82 21.25 -27.64
N VAL A 159 0.61 20.13 -28.34
CA VAL A 159 -0.38 20.03 -29.42
C VAL A 159 -1.79 20.26 -28.88
N SER A 160 -2.14 19.66 -27.74
CA SER A 160 -3.42 19.88 -27.07
C SER A 160 -3.66 21.37 -26.77
N LYS A 161 -2.65 22.04 -26.17
CA LYS A 161 -2.72 23.48 -25.87
C LYS A 161 -2.83 24.34 -27.13
N ASN A 162 -2.10 24.02 -28.20
CA ASN A 162 -2.17 24.73 -29.48
C ASN A 162 -3.53 24.59 -30.18
N LEU A 163 -4.27 23.51 -29.92
CA LEU A 163 -5.65 23.32 -30.38
C LEU A 163 -6.68 24.05 -29.51
N GLY A 164 -6.24 24.90 -28.57
CA GLY A 164 -7.09 25.72 -27.72
C GLY A 164 -7.54 25.06 -26.42
N ALA A 165 -7.04 23.85 -26.09
CA ALA A 165 -7.38 23.21 -24.83
C ALA A 165 -6.69 23.88 -23.64
N SER A 166 -7.45 24.07 -22.56
CA SER A 166 -6.92 24.53 -21.27
C SER A 166 -5.98 23.50 -20.63
N ASN A 167 -5.24 23.90 -19.58
CA ASN A 167 -4.39 22.98 -18.81
C ASN A 167 -5.19 21.81 -18.21
N TRP A 168 -6.40 22.08 -17.71
CA TRP A 168 -7.26 21.04 -17.16
C TRP A 168 -7.76 20.07 -18.23
N GLU A 169 -8.11 20.57 -19.42
CA GLU A 169 -8.51 19.71 -20.55
C GLU A 169 -7.34 18.87 -21.04
N THR A 170 -6.14 19.46 -21.15
CA THR A 170 -4.92 18.73 -21.51
C THR A 170 -4.61 17.65 -20.49
N PHE A 171 -4.72 17.94 -19.20
CA PHE A 171 -4.59 16.94 -18.14
C PHE A 171 -5.59 15.80 -18.32
N LYS A 172 -6.90 16.12 -18.38
CA LYS A 172 -7.97 15.13 -18.39
C LYS A 172 -8.00 14.28 -19.67
N ARG A 173 -7.70 14.88 -20.83
CA ARG A 173 -7.86 14.24 -22.15
C ARG A 173 -6.57 13.62 -22.68
N VAL A 174 -5.40 14.09 -22.22
CA VAL A 174 -4.10 13.63 -22.73
C VAL A 174 -3.26 13.03 -21.62
N MET A 175 -2.90 13.82 -20.60
CA MET A 175 -1.91 13.39 -19.61
C MET A 175 -2.40 12.25 -18.73
N PHE A 176 -3.61 12.36 -18.18
CA PHE A 176 -4.16 11.37 -17.26
C PHE A 176 -4.42 10.01 -17.94
N PRO A 177 -5.06 9.91 -19.13
CA PRO A 177 -5.22 8.63 -19.82
C PRO A 177 -3.90 7.96 -20.19
N LEU A 178 -2.90 8.73 -20.62
CA LEU A 178 -1.58 8.19 -20.99
C LEU A 178 -0.77 7.75 -19.76
N ALA A 179 -0.94 8.42 -18.62
CA ALA A 179 -0.30 8.03 -17.36
C ALA A 179 -1.05 6.89 -16.63
N LEU A 180 -2.25 6.50 -17.08
CA LEU A 180 -3.10 5.52 -16.40
C LEU A 180 -2.43 4.17 -16.10
N PRO A 181 -1.59 3.58 -16.98
CA PRO A 181 -0.87 2.34 -16.66
C PRO A 181 0.04 2.50 -15.43
N HIS A 182 0.70 3.65 -15.33
CA HIS A 182 1.59 3.97 -14.22
C HIS A 182 0.82 4.32 -12.94
N ILE A 183 -0.30 5.03 -13.05
CA ILE A 183 -1.19 5.31 -11.91
C ILE A 183 -1.76 3.99 -11.38
N PHE A 184 -2.16 3.06 -12.25
CA PHE A 184 -2.64 1.74 -11.85
C PHE A 184 -1.54 0.93 -11.14
N ASN A 185 -0.32 0.89 -11.67
CA ASN A 185 0.82 0.28 -10.98
C ASN A 185 1.04 0.92 -9.59
N GLY A 186 0.97 2.25 -9.51
CA GLY A 186 1.06 3.00 -8.27
C GLY A 186 -0.02 2.61 -7.27
N ALA A 187 -1.26 2.41 -7.74
CA ALA A 187 -2.39 1.95 -6.93
C ALA A 187 -2.14 0.56 -6.35
N VAL A 188 -1.68 -0.39 -7.17
CA VAL A 188 -1.39 -1.76 -6.74
C VAL A 188 -0.26 -1.79 -5.72
N MET A 189 0.82 -1.03 -5.95
CA MET A 189 1.94 -0.97 -5.02
C MET A 189 1.60 -0.23 -3.72
N CYS A 190 0.81 0.86 -3.81
CA CYS A 190 0.25 1.55 -2.66
C CYS A 190 -0.58 0.57 -1.81
N TRP A 191 -1.54 -0.13 -2.42
CA TRP A 191 -2.36 -1.13 -1.73
C TRP A 191 -1.53 -2.24 -1.07
N ALA A 192 -0.61 -2.84 -1.83
CA ALA A 192 0.26 -3.91 -1.33
C ALA A 192 1.13 -3.43 -0.15
N ARG A 193 1.58 -2.17 -0.19
CA ARG A 193 2.29 -1.56 0.93
C ARG A 193 1.36 -1.32 2.12
N SER A 194 0.16 -0.79 1.91
CA SER A 194 -0.81 -0.49 2.98
C SER A 194 -1.21 -1.75 3.75
N ILE A 195 -1.57 -2.83 3.03
CA ILE A 195 -2.07 -4.06 3.66
C ILE A 195 -1.00 -4.81 4.47
N SER A 196 0.27 -4.60 4.14
CA SER A 196 1.42 -5.17 4.83
C SER A 196 1.82 -4.38 6.09
N GLU A 197 1.11 -3.28 6.40
CA GLU A 197 1.44 -2.45 7.55
C GLU A 197 0.93 -3.04 8.87
N PHE A 198 1.77 -2.96 9.90
CA PHE A 198 1.48 -3.47 11.24
C PHE A 198 1.91 -2.47 12.30
N SER A 199 3.23 -2.22 12.40
CA SER A 199 3.82 -1.53 13.54
C SER A 199 3.34 -0.08 13.64
N ALA A 200 3.23 0.65 12.52
CA ALA A 200 2.75 2.01 12.57
C ALA A 200 1.28 2.09 13.00
N VAL A 201 0.44 1.14 12.55
CA VAL A 201 -0.98 1.07 12.90
C VAL A 201 -1.17 0.74 14.38
N VAL A 202 -0.52 -0.31 14.89
CA VAL A 202 -0.73 -0.74 16.28
C VAL A 202 -0.22 0.28 17.29
N LEU A 203 0.90 0.95 17.03
CA LEU A 203 1.42 1.99 17.93
C LEU A 203 0.56 3.26 17.91
N PHE A 204 -0.04 3.60 16.77
CA PHE A 204 -0.86 4.80 16.63
C PHE A 204 -2.31 4.60 17.07
N VAL A 205 -2.94 3.52 16.63
CA VAL A 205 -4.38 3.27 16.78
C VAL A 205 -4.68 2.36 17.99
N GLY A 206 -3.74 1.47 18.32
CA GLY A 206 -3.95 0.36 19.25
C GLY A 206 -4.41 -0.92 18.55
N TYR A 207 -4.79 -1.93 19.35
CA TYR A 207 -5.14 -3.28 18.87
C TYR A 207 -6.57 -3.40 18.31
N TYR A 208 -7.43 -2.40 18.55
CA TYR A 208 -8.82 -2.38 18.10
C TYR A 208 -9.10 -1.05 17.39
N PRO A 209 -9.74 -1.03 16.20
CA PRO A 209 -10.14 -2.17 15.38
C PRO A 209 -8.92 -3.02 14.94
N THR A 210 -9.10 -4.34 14.93
CA THR A 210 -7.98 -5.26 14.65
C THR A 210 -7.76 -5.39 13.15
N ILE A 211 -6.51 -5.20 12.71
CA ILE A 211 -6.06 -5.53 11.35
C ILE A 211 -5.44 -6.93 11.32
N ALA A 212 -5.46 -7.60 10.17
CA ALA A 212 -4.97 -8.98 10.04
C ALA A 212 -3.51 -9.17 10.54
N PRO A 213 -2.53 -8.29 10.20
CA PRO A 213 -1.18 -8.39 10.77
C PRO A 213 -1.16 -8.28 12.31
N GLY A 214 -2.05 -7.45 12.86
CA GLY A 214 -2.22 -7.30 14.31
C GLY A 214 -2.79 -8.55 14.97
N LEU A 215 -3.73 -9.22 14.31
CA LEU A 215 -4.27 -10.49 14.78
C LEU A 215 -3.19 -11.59 14.79
N ILE A 216 -2.41 -11.71 13.71
CA ILE A 216 -1.29 -12.67 13.61
C ILE A 216 -0.29 -12.44 14.75
N TRP A 217 0.06 -11.18 15.03
CA TRP A 217 0.97 -10.83 16.12
C TRP A 217 0.44 -11.24 17.50
N THR A 218 -0.82 -10.92 17.77
CA THR A 218 -1.46 -11.28 19.05
C THR A 218 -1.48 -12.79 19.24
N GLU A 219 -1.86 -13.54 18.21
CA GLU A 219 -2.00 -15.00 18.25
C GLU A 219 -0.64 -15.71 18.36
N PHE A 220 0.41 -15.14 17.77
CA PHE A 220 1.78 -15.62 17.98
C PHE A 220 2.21 -15.54 19.45
N HIS A 221 1.80 -14.48 20.16
CA HIS A 221 2.16 -14.29 21.56
C HIS A 221 1.24 -15.01 22.54
N SER A 222 -0.02 -15.28 22.17
CA SER A 222 -0.98 -15.97 23.03
C SER A 222 -0.94 -17.50 22.86
N GLU A 223 -0.95 -17.97 21.62
CA GLU A 223 -1.13 -19.41 21.27
C GLU A 223 0.10 -20.00 20.58
N GLY A 224 1.05 -19.16 20.14
CA GLY A 224 2.31 -19.59 19.56
C GLY A 224 2.32 -19.64 18.03
N LEU A 225 3.40 -20.18 17.47
CA LEU A 225 3.69 -20.15 16.04
C LEU A 225 2.65 -20.88 15.19
N ALA A 226 2.17 -22.05 15.65
CA ALA A 226 1.22 -22.86 14.89
C ALA A 226 -0.07 -22.07 14.59
N GLN A 227 -0.66 -21.45 15.61
CA GLN A 227 -1.88 -20.66 15.46
C GLN A 227 -1.68 -19.40 14.62
N ALA A 228 -0.54 -18.71 14.81
CA ALA A 228 -0.19 -17.55 13.98
C ALA A 228 -0.04 -17.90 12.50
N LYS A 229 0.53 -19.07 12.17
CA LYS A 229 0.64 -19.56 10.80
C LYS A 229 -0.73 -19.78 10.17
N VAL A 230 -1.69 -20.34 10.89
CA VAL A 230 -3.06 -20.56 10.39
C VAL A 230 -3.68 -19.24 9.90
N ILE A 231 -3.65 -18.20 10.73
CA ILE A 231 -4.21 -16.89 10.37
C ILE A 231 -3.41 -16.21 9.25
N ALA A 232 -2.08 -16.35 9.26
CA ALA A 232 -1.22 -15.85 8.19
C ALA A 232 -1.58 -16.50 6.85
N VAL A 233 -1.85 -17.80 6.82
CA VAL A 233 -2.27 -18.51 5.61
C VAL A 233 -3.63 -18.02 5.13
N VAL A 234 -4.60 -17.79 6.01
CA VAL A 234 -5.90 -17.20 5.64
C VAL A 234 -5.71 -15.84 4.95
N LEU A 235 -4.86 -14.96 5.51
CA LEU A 235 -4.55 -13.68 4.90
C LEU A 235 -3.88 -13.85 3.53
N LEU A 236 -2.88 -14.73 3.40
CA LEU A 236 -2.17 -14.98 2.15
C LEU A 236 -3.08 -15.55 1.05
N LEU A 237 -3.98 -16.48 1.40
CA LEU A 237 -4.96 -17.05 0.48
C LEU A 237 -5.94 -16.01 -0.08
N ILE A 238 -6.11 -14.88 0.59
CA ILE A 238 -6.97 -13.78 0.13
C ILE A 238 -6.14 -12.72 -0.62
N VAL A 239 -5.01 -12.30 -0.06
CA VAL A 239 -4.20 -11.19 -0.60
C VAL A 239 -3.45 -11.58 -1.87
N LEU A 240 -2.87 -12.79 -1.93
CA LEU A 240 -2.07 -13.20 -3.10
C LEU A 240 -2.92 -13.32 -4.37
N PRO A 241 -4.11 -13.94 -4.37
CA PRO A 241 -4.95 -13.96 -5.56
C PRO A 241 -5.38 -12.55 -5.99
N ILE A 242 -5.76 -11.66 -5.06
CA ILE A 242 -6.10 -10.27 -5.38
C ILE A 242 -4.92 -9.59 -6.07
N PHE A 243 -3.71 -9.69 -5.49
CA PHE A 243 -2.51 -9.11 -6.07
C PHE A 243 -2.19 -9.67 -7.47
N MET A 244 -2.29 -10.98 -7.66
CA MET A 244 -2.07 -11.64 -8.95
C MET A 244 -3.10 -11.19 -9.99
N ILE A 245 -4.38 -11.12 -9.62
CA ILE A 245 -5.45 -10.63 -10.50
C ILE A 245 -5.18 -9.19 -10.93
N LEU A 246 -4.85 -8.30 -9.99
CA LEU A 246 -4.52 -6.90 -10.31
C LEU A 246 -3.32 -6.80 -11.25
N ARG A 247 -2.27 -7.59 -11.02
CA ARG A 247 -1.06 -7.62 -11.87
C ARG A 247 -1.35 -8.16 -13.27
N HIS A 248 -2.23 -9.14 -13.40
CA HIS A 248 -2.64 -9.71 -14.68
C HIS A 248 -3.57 -8.76 -15.46
N LEU A 249 -4.52 -8.13 -14.78
CA LEU A 249 -5.42 -7.13 -15.38
C LEU A 249 -4.65 -5.97 -15.98
N ARG A 250 -3.59 -5.50 -15.32
CA ARG A 250 -2.72 -4.47 -15.87
C ARG A 250 -2.17 -4.84 -17.25
N GLY A 251 -1.58 -6.02 -17.40
CA GLY A 251 -1.01 -6.44 -18.69
C GLY A 251 -2.09 -6.47 -19.78
N ARG A 252 -3.27 -7.03 -19.47
CA ARG A 252 -4.38 -7.06 -20.44
C ARG A 252 -4.93 -5.69 -20.83
N LEU A 253 -5.03 -4.76 -19.88
CA LEU A 253 -5.61 -3.44 -20.09
C LEU A 253 -4.65 -2.49 -20.81
N PHE A 254 -3.35 -2.60 -20.55
CA PHE A 254 -2.37 -1.59 -20.97
C PHE A 254 -1.30 -2.08 -21.94
N ASP A 255 -1.09 -3.39 -22.15
CA ASP A 255 -0.15 -3.90 -23.17
C ASP A 255 -0.67 -3.67 -24.62
N ARG A 256 -1.86 -3.07 -24.78
CA ARG A 256 -2.47 -2.72 -26.08
C ARG A 256 -2.15 -1.29 -26.54
N TYR A 257 -1.41 -0.51 -25.76
CA TYR A 257 -1.04 0.87 -26.03
C TYR A 257 0.48 1.05 -26.00
#